data_AF-A0A975BS95-F1
#
_entry.id   AF-A0A975BS95-F1
#
_cell.length_a   1.000
_cell.length_b   1.000
_cell.length_c   1.000
_cell.angle_alpha   90.00
_cell.angle_beta   90.00
_cell.angle_gamma   90.00
#
_symmetry.space_group_name_H-M   'P 1'
#
loop_
_entity.id
_entity.type
_entity.pdbx_description
1 polymer ?
#
loop_
_entity_poly.entity_id
_entity_poly.type
_entity_poly.pdbx_seq_one_letter_code
_entity_poly.pdbx_strand_id
1 'polypeptide(L)'
;MKKIVCFILICFFTVGISLAQASDYMMRSGSAMGGLTIPGGKWWRMPKMAKELALSSVEQARLDKLFMENRRKMIDLKSTVSKEKLELEEILDKKNINESGCMSRFLKLQDANKNLAAERFKYLLEVRKLLGIDRYQKLTAMFQERRMNRMKRIQERKKKPMKSDKKEKAHKKEKAE
;
A
#
# COMPACT_ATOMS: atom_id res chain seq x y z
N MET A 1 -38.93 -5.08 37.19
CA MET A 1 -37.84 -6.09 37.25
C MET A 1 -38.39 -7.35 36.61
N LYS A 2 -37.91 -7.92 35.51
CA LYS A 2 -36.55 -8.34 35.13
C LYS A 2 -36.57 -8.43 33.57
N LYS A 3 -36.09 -7.44 32.80
CA LYS A 3 -34.70 -7.24 32.35
C LYS A 3 -33.86 -8.50 32.55
N ILE A 4 -33.58 -9.27 31.50
CA ILE A 4 -32.45 -10.24 31.33
C ILE A 4 -32.57 -11.11 30.05
N VAL A 5 -33.66 -11.05 29.26
CA VAL A 5 -33.82 -12.00 28.12
C VAL A 5 -33.15 -11.58 26.78
N CYS A 6 -32.60 -10.37 26.63
CA CYS A 6 -32.07 -9.92 25.31
C CYS A 6 -30.55 -9.97 25.11
N PHE A 7 -29.77 -10.53 26.03
CA PHE A 7 -28.30 -10.38 26.01
C PHE A 7 -27.49 -11.61 25.56
N ILE A 8 -28.11 -12.59 24.88
CA ILE A 8 -27.40 -13.80 24.41
C ILE A 8 -27.34 -13.93 22.88
N LEU A 9 -27.97 -13.04 22.11
CA LEU A 9 -27.93 -13.08 20.63
C LEU A 9 -27.11 -11.96 19.97
N ILE A 10 -26.29 -11.22 20.72
CA ILE A 10 -25.42 -10.16 20.19
C ILE A 10 -24.04 -10.25 20.86
N CYS A 11 -23.32 -11.36 20.70
CA CYS A 11 -21.91 -11.46 21.13
C CYS A 11 -21.05 -12.44 20.30
N PHE A 12 -21.54 -12.96 19.17
CA PHE A 12 -20.77 -13.87 18.30
C PHE A 12 -20.49 -13.32 16.89
N PHE A 13 -20.54 -12.00 16.69
CA PHE A 13 -20.21 -11.37 15.40
C PHE A 13 -19.09 -10.31 15.44
N THR A 14 -18.34 -10.18 16.54
CA THR A 14 -17.29 -9.14 16.65
C THR A 14 -15.88 -9.63 16.94
N VAL A 15 -15.64 -10.95 17.03
CA VAL A 15 -14.27 -11.51 17.05
C VAL A 15 -14.08 -12.51 15.92
N GLY A 16 -14.53 -12.10 14.74
CA GLY A 16 -14.15 -12.67 13.46
C GLY A 16 -13.53 -11.59 12.60
N ILE A 17 -12.53 -10.86 13.13
CA ILE A 17 -11.68 -9.99 12.30
C ILE A 17 -10.89 -10.94 11.41
N SER A 18 -11.52 -11.28 10.30
CA SER A 18 -11.01 -12.14 9.26
C SER A 18 -9.65 -11.62 8.83
N LEU A 19 -8.65 -12.51 8.84
CA LEU A 19 -7.36 -12.30 8.18
C LEU A 19 -7.52 -11.87 6.69
N ALA A 20 -8.73 -11.95 6.12
CA ALA A 20 -9.08 -11.39 4.82
C ALA A 20 -9.01 -9.84 4.75
N GLN A 21 -9.21 -9.11 5.85
CA GLN A 21 -9.04 -7.64 5.85
C GLN A 21 -7.57 -7.22 5.78
N ALA A 22 -6.64 -8.10 6.13
CA ALA A 22 -5.21 -7.84 5.95
C ALA A 22 -4.79 -7.92 4.48
N SER A 23 -5.47 -8.72 3.64
CA SER A 23 -5.26 -8.71 2.19
C SER A 23 -5.87 -7.47 1.51
N ASP A 24 -7.02 -6.98 1.98
CA ASP A 24 -7.63 -5.76 1.42
C ASP A 24 -6.83 -4.50 1.72
N TYR A 25 -6.20 -4.42 2.90
CA TYR A 25 -5.25 -3.34 3.21
C TYR A 25 -3.94 -3.43 2.40
N MET A 26 -3.56 -4.63 1.92
CA MET A 26 -2.42 -4.82 1.02
C MET A 26 -2.79 -4.57 -0.46
N MET A 27 -4.07 -4.61 -0.82
CA MET A 27 -4.58 -4.33 -2.18
C MET A 27 -4.80 -2.84 -2.44
N ARG A 28 -5.16 -2.04 -1.41
CA ARG A 28 -5.44 -0.60 -1.56
C ARG A 28 -4.21 0.28 -1.87
N SER A 29 -2.99 -0.28 -1.84
CA SER A 29 -1.78 0.43 -2.27
C SER A 29 -1.51 0.35 -3.78
N GLY A 30 -2.36 -0.31 -4.57
CA GLY A 30 -2.18 -0.42 -6.03
C GLY A 30 -0.87 -1.11 -6.42
N SER A 31 -0.40 -2.07 -5.61
CA SER A 31 0.87 -2.80 -5.81
C SER A 31 0.68 -4.30 -6.00
N ALA A 32 -0.39 -4.69 -6.70
CA ALA A 32 -0.72 -6.09 -6.98
C ALA A 32 -0.33 -6.56 -8.40
N MET A 33 0.56 -5.84 -9.10
CA MET A 33 1.20 -6.36 -10.31
C MET A 33 2.61 -6.84 -9.94
N GLY A 34 2.75 -8.13 -9.63
CA GLY A 34 4.03 -8.78 -9.39
C GLY A 34 4.97 -8.56 -10.59
N GLY A 35 5.96 -7.68 -10.42
CA GLY A 35 6.99 -7.36 -11.43
C GLY A 35 6.91 -5.96 -12.04
N LEU A 36 5.79 -5.24 -11.92
CA LEU A 36 5.62 -3.89 -12.48
C LEU A 36 5.68 -2.79 -11.41
N THR A 37 6.30 -3.06 -10.26
CA THR A 37 6.41 -2.06 -9.19
C THR A 37 7.79 -1.42 -9.22
N ILE A 38 7.87 -0.19 -9.70
CA ILE A 38 9.02 0.66 -9.40
C ILE A 38 8.99 1.03 -7.92
N PRO A 39 10.16 1.09 -7.26
CA PRO A 39 10.25 1.51 -5.88
C PRO A 39 9.75 2.94 -5.70
N GLY A 40 8.94 3.15 -4.68
CA GLY A 40 8.63 4.49 -4.23
C GLY A 40 9.89 5.25 -3.80
N GLY A 41 9.85 6.58 -3.94
CA GLY A 41 10.89 7.49 -3.48
C GLY A 41 12.09 7.61 -4.43
N LYS A 42 13.14 8.28 -3.94
CA LYS A 42 14.34 8.63 -4.73
C LYS A 42 15.44 7.57 -4.61
N TRP A 43 15.16 6.35 -5.08
CA TRP A 43 16.11 5.23 -4.93
C TRP A 43 17.46 5.47 -5.62
N TRP A 44 17.52 6.27 -6.68
CA TRP A 44 18.76 6.64 -7.38
C TRP A 44 19.70 7.51 -6.54
N ARG A 45 19.19 8.16 -5.47
CA ARG A 45 20.01 8.91 -4.52
C ARG A 45 20.68 8.00 -3.49
N MET A 46 20.34 6.72 -3.45
CA MET A 46 21.02 5.77 -2.57
C MET A 46 22.39 5.41 -3.17
N PRO A 47 23.52 5.62 -2.46
CA PRO A 47 24.85 5.40 -3.02
C PRO A 47 25.04 3.97 -3.56
N LYS A 48 24.55 2.96 -2.83
CA LYS A 48 24.58 1.55 -3.29
C LYS A 48 23.84 1.35 -4.61
N MET A 49 22.69 2.00 -4.81
CA MET A 49 21.93 1.85 -6.06
C MET A 49 22.60 2.55 -7.23
N ALA A 50 23.02 3.79 -7.02
CA ALA A 50 23.68 4.57 -8.06
C ALA A 50 24.94 3.86 -8.56
N LYS A 51 25.75 3.30 -7.64
CA LYS A 51 26.95 2.55 -7.96
C LYS A 51 26.63 1.26 -8.73
N GLU A 52 25.71 0.44 -8.23
CA GLU A 52 25.37 -0.86 -8.83
C GLU A 52 24.76 -0.73 -10.22
N LEU A 53 24.05 0.37 -10.49
CA LEU A 53 23.43 0.65 -11.78
C LEU A 53 24.29 1.56 -12.67
N ALA A 54 25.50 1.91 -12.22
CA ALA A 54 26.42 2.82 -12.90
C ALA A 54 25.72 4.11 -13.39
N LEU A 55 24.93 4.75 -12.51
CA LEU A 55 24.18 5.95 -12.87
C LEU A 55 25.08 7.18 -12.94
N SER A 56 25.14 7.81 -14.10
CA SER A 56 25.78 9.11 -14.28
C SER A 56 25.04 10.22 -13.53
N SER A 57 25.72 11.34 -13.28
CA SER A 57 25.10 12.55 -12.72
C SER A 57 23.95 13.06 -13.60
N VAL A 58 24.11 12.97 -14.93
CA VAL A 58 23.10 13.36 -15.92
C VAL A 58 21.85 12.48 -15.81
N GLU A 59 22.00 11.15 -15.69
CA GLU A 59 20.87 10.24 -15.51
C GLU A 59 20.16 10.46 -14.18
N GLN A 60 20.91 10.71 -13.10
CA GLN A 60 20.32 11.04 -11.79
C GLN A 60 19.50 12.33 -11.85
N ALA A 61 19.98 13.37 -12.54
CA ALA A 61 19.24 14.61 -12.74
C ALA A 61 17.96 14.39 -13.56
N ARG A 62 18.02 13.55 -14.61
CA ARG A 62 16.83 13.15 -15.40
C ARG A 62 15.81 12.41 -14.53
N LEU A 63 16.26 11.47 -13.69
CA LEU A 63 15.39 10.76 -12.75
C LEU A 63 14.73 11.69 -11.73
N ASP A 64 15.46 12.69 -11.23
CA ASP A 64 14.87 13.70 -10.34
C ASP A 64 13.78 14.52 -11.02
N LYS A 65 13.99 14.97 -12.26
CA LYS A 65 12.98 15.69 -13.03
C LYS A 65 11.74 14.83 -13.27
N LEU A 66 11.93 13.61 -13.80
CA LEU A 66 10.85 12.65 -14.05
C LEU A 66 10.05 12.35 -12.78
N PHE A 67 10.73 12.18 -11.66
CA PHE A 67 10.07 11.92 -10.38
C PHE A 67 9.24 13.11 -9.90
N MET A 68 9.75 14.33 -10.00
CA MET A 68 9.01 15.52 -9.56
C MET A 68 7.78 15.77 -10.43
N GLU A 69 7.91 15.64 -11.75
CA GLU A 69 6.78 15.76 -12.68
C GLU A 69 5.70 14.71 -12.39
N ASN A 70 6.09 13.44 -12.25
CA ASN A 70 5.17 12.37 -11.88
C ASN A 70 4.53 12.62 -10.51
N ARG A 71 5.28 13.08 -9.51
CA ARG A 71 4.74 13.34 -8.16
C ARG A 71 3.67 14.43 -8.17
N ARG A 72 3.85 15.50 -8.95
CA ARG A 72 2.84 16.56 -9.10
C ARG A 72 1.55 15.99 -9.70
N LYS A 73 1.64 15.32 -10.85
CA LYS A 73 0.47 14.70 -11.48
C LYS A 73 -0.23 13.67 -10.60
N MET A 74 0.55 12.87 -9.87
CA MET A 74 0.00 11.90 -8.94
C MET A 74 -0.74 12.53 -7.76
N ILE A 75 -0.40 13.76 -7.35
CA ILE A 75 -1.16 14.52 -6.35
C ILE A 75 -2.52 14.89 -6.95
N ASP A 76 -2.52 15.47 -8.15
CA ASP A 76 -3.74 15.91 -8.83
C ASP A 76 -4.70 14.73 -9.07
N LEU A 77 -4.19 13.63 -9.64
CA LEU A 77 -4.99 12.43 -9.92
C LEU A 77 -5.54 11.78 -8.64
N LYS A 78 -4.78 11.79 -7.54
CA LYS A 78 -5.30 11.31 -6.25
C LYS A 78 -6.38 12.21 -5.68
N SER A 79 -6.26 13.52 -5.88
CA SER A 79 -7.31 14.47 -5.52
C SER A 79 -8.60 14.14 -6.28
N THR A 80 -8.51 13.92 -7.60
CA THR A 80 -9.66 13.49 -8.42
C THR A 80 -10.29 12.20 -7.92
N VAL A 81 -9.49 11.15 -7.66
CA VAL A 81 -10.01 9.88 -7.10
C VAL A 81 -10.70 10.11 -5.76
N SER A 82 -10.13 10.95 -4.89
CA SER A 82 -10.71 11.23 -3.58
C SER A 82 -12.04 11.98 -3.69
N LYS A 83 -12.14 12.92 -4.65
CA LYS A 83 -13.37 13.65 -4.94
C LYS A 83 -14.48 12.72 -5.45
N GLU A 84 -14.22 11.92 -6.48
CA GLU A 84 -15.24 11.01 -7.04
C GLU A 84 -15.68 9.95 -6.01
N LYS A 85 -14.76 9.54 -5.12
CA LYS A 85 -15.10 8.64 -4.01
C LYS A 85 -16.06 9.29 -3.02
N LEU A 86 -15.80 10.54 -2.63
CA LEU A 86 -16.68 11.30 -1.74
C LEU A 86 -18.06 11.51 -2.36
N GLU A 87 -18.12 11.85 -3.65
CA GLU A 87 -19.39 12.04 -4.38
C GLU A 87 -20.21 10.74 -4.47
N LEU A 88 -19.54 9.59 -4.62
CA LEU A 88 -20.21 8.29 -4.59
C LEU A 88 -20.74 7.96 -3.20
N GLU A 89 -19.97 8.22 -2.14
CA GLU A 89 -20.39 8.04 -0.74
C GLU A 89 -21.63 8.90 -0.44
N GLU A 90 -21.64 10.17 -0.85
CA GLU A 90 -22.77 11.07 -0.63
C GLU A 90 -24.08 10.55 -1.26
N ILE A 91 -24.03 9.98 -2.47
CA ILE A 91 -25.24 9.44 -3.13
C ILE A 91 -25.71 8.15 -2.44
N LEU A 92 -24.78 7.31 -1.99
CA LEU A 92 -25.11 6.07 -1.28
C LEU A 92 -25.72 6.32 0.10
N ASP A 93 -25.37 7.41 0.76
CA ASP A 93 -25.90 7.80 2.07
C ASP A 93 -27.34 8.38 2.01
N LYS A 94 -27.90 8.59 0.81
CA LYS A 94 -29.26 9.12 0.65
C LYS A 94 -30.30 8.05 0.96
N LYS A 95 -31.39 8.46 1.64
CA LYS A 95 -32.52 7.60 2.00
C LYS A 95 -33.19 6.92 0.79
N ASN A 96 -33.29 7.64 -0.33
CA ASN A 96 -33.80 7.10 -1.59
C ASN A 96 -32.64 6.95 -2.57
N ILE A 97 -32.31 5.71 -2.92
CA ILE A 97 -31.19 5.39 -3.81
C ILE A 97 -31.62 5.58 -5.27
N ASN A 98 -30.86 6.39 -6.01
CA ASN A 98 -30.91 6.44 -7.47
C ASN A 98 -29.83 5.52 -8.05
N GLU A 99 -30.21 4.29 -8.39
CA GLU A 99 -29.28 3.28 -8.88
C GLU A 99 -28.49 3.73 -10.13
N SER A 100 -29.16 4.36 -11.10
CA SER A 100 -28.51 4.86 -12.32
C SER A 100 -27.47 5.94 -12.01
N GLY A 101 -27.77 6.83 -11.06
CA GLY A 101 -26.85 7.87 -10.58
C GLY A 101 -25.65 7.29 -9.85
N CYS A 102 -25.87 6.29 -8.99
CA CYS A 102 -24.80 5.55 -8.31
C CYS A 102 -23.86 4.89 -9.32
N MET A 103 -24.41 4.18 -10.31
CA MET A 103 -23.60 3.51 -11.32
C MET A 103 -22.78 4.50 -12.15
N SER A 104 -23.39 5.63 -12.54
CA SER A 104 -22.66 6.71 -13.25
C SER A 104 -21.48 7.25 -12.43
N ARG A 105 -21.67 7.51 -11.12
CA ARG A 105 -20.58 7.97 -10.23
C ARG A 105 -19.52 6.90 -10.02
N PHE A 106 -19.91 5.64 -9.89
CA PHE A 106 -18.97 4.53 -9.81
C PHE A 106 -18.07 4.47 -11.05
N LEU A 107 -18.64 4.61 -12.26
CA LEU A 107 -17.84 4.63 -13.50
C LEU A 107 -16.86 5.80 -13.53
N LYS A 108 -17.25 7.01 -13.07
CA LYS A 108 -16.31 8.14 -12.94
C LYS A 108 -15.16 7.86 -11.97
N LEU A 109 -15.46 7.22 -10.83
CA LEU A 109 -14.43 6.78 -9.89
C LEU A 109 -13.50 5.74 -10.52
N GLN A 110 -14.03 4.81 -11.32
CA GLN A 110 -13.19 3.84 -12.06
C GLN A 110 -12.31 4.53 -13.10
N ASP A 111 -12.82 5.51 -13.84
CA ASP A 111 -12.02 6.30 -14.78
C ASP A 111 -10.90 7.08 -14.08
N ALA A 112 -11.19 7.68 -12.92
CA ALA A 112 -10.17 8.35 -12.12
C ALA A 112 -9.08 7.37 -11.65
N ASN A 113 -9.47 6.17 -11.20
CA ASN A 113 -8.53 5.11 -10.81
C ASN A 113 -7.70 4.60 -12.00
N LYS A 114 -8.31 4.44 -13.16
CA LYS A 114 -7.64 4.07 -14.42
C LYS A 114 -6.57 5.10 -14.78
N ASN A 115 -6.91 6.39 -14.73
CA ASN A 115 -5.96 7.46 -15.03
C ASN A 115 -4.80 7.49 -14.03
N LEU A 116 -5.09 7.29 -12.74
CA LEU A 116 -4.06 7.18 -11.70
C LEU A 116 -3.13 5.96 -11.93
N ALA A 117 -3.68 4.82 -12.35
CA ALA A 117 -2.88 3.64 -12.69
C ALA A 117 -2.03 3.86 -13.96
N ALA A 118 -2.60 4.51 -14.98
CA ALA A 118 -1.90 4.82 -16.22
C ALA A 118 -0.70 5.74 -15.98
N GLU A 119 -0.82 6.79 -15.17
CA GLU A 119 0.32 7.68 -14.89
C GLU A 119 1.43 6.97 -14.10
N ARG A 120 1.08 6.09 -13.14
CA ARG A 120 2.06 5.23 -12.44
C ARG A 120 2.84 4.37 -13.43
N PHE A 121 2.14 3.75 -14.39
CA PHE A 121 2.77 2.91 -15.40
C PHE A 121 3.62 3.73 -16.38
N LYS A 122 3.16 4.91 -16.77
CA LYS A 122 3.91 5.83 -17.63
C LYS A 122 5.25 6.21 -17.02
N TYR A 123 5.29 6.55 -15.72
CA TYR A 123 6.55 6.78 -15.01
C TYR A 123 7.47 5.56 -15.05
N LEU A 124 6.91 4.36 -14.91
CA LEU A 124 7.67 3.12 -15.03
C LEU A 124 8.29 2.91 -16.41
N LEU A 125 7.52 3.19 -17.46
CA LEU A 125 8.02 3.13 -18.83
C LEU A 125 9.19 4.10 -19.05
N GLU A 126 9.09 5.33 -18.55
CA GLU A 126 10.16 6.33 -18.71
C GLU A 126 11.45 5.92 -17.97
N VAL A 127 11.34 5.36 -16.76
CA VAL A 127 12.51 4.80 -16.05
C VAL A 127 13.10 3.61 -16.82
N ARG A 128 12.26 2.72 -17.33
CA ARG A 128 12.71 1.56 -18.13
C ARG A 128 13.42 1.98 -19.42
N LYS A 129 12.95 3.03 -20.09
CA LYS A 129 13.60 3.62 -21.26
C LYS A 129 14.96 4.21 -20.90
N LEU A 130 15.04 4.97 -19.81
CA LEU A 130 16.28 5.60 -19.36
C LEU A 130 17.36 4.58 -18.97
N LEU A 131 16.98 3.52 -18.26
CA LEU A 131 17.93 2.53 -17.76
C LEU A 131 18.35 1.49 -18.81
N GLY A 132 17.50 1.20 -19.81
CA GLY A 132 17.69 0.03 -20.68
C GLY A 132 17.31 -1.27 -19.97
N ILE A 133 17.43 -2.41 -20.67
CA ILE A 133 16.94 -3.71 -20.18
C ILE A 133 17.75 -4.25 -19.01
N ASP A 134 19.08 -4.30 -19.15
CA ASP A 134 19.95 -4.98 -18.18
C ASP A 134 19.95 -4.28 -16.82
N ARG A 135 20.11 -2.95 -16.83
CA ARG A 135 20.06 -2.14 -15.60
C ARG A 135 18.68 -2.18 -14.95
N TYR A 136 17.61 -2.25 -15.74
CA TYR A 136 16.25 -2.37 -15.19
C TYR A 136 16.01 -3.75 -14.55
N GLN A 137 16.49 -4.83 -15.15
CA GLN A 137 16.42 -6.16 -14.54
C GLN A 137 17.22 -6.20 -13.24
N LYS A 138 18.44 -5.63 -13.22
CA LYS A 138 19.26 -5.50 -12.02
C LYS A 138 18.54 -4.70 -10.93
N LEU A 139 17.95 -3.55 -11.28
CA LEU A 139 17.13 -2.75 -10.37
C LEU A 139 16.03 -3.61 -9.75
N THR A 140 15.26 -4.32 -10.57
CA THR A 140 14.13 -5.14 -10.13
C THR A 140 14.57 -6.24 -9.16
N ALA A 141 15.65 -6.95 -9.47
CA ALA A 141 16.23 -7.99 -8.61
C ALA A 141 16.65 -7.42 -7.24
N MET A 142 17.35 -6.28 -7.23
CA MET A 142 17.76 -5.61 -5.99
C MET A 142 16.57 -5.20 -5.10
N PHE A 143 15.41 -4.89 -5.66
CA PHE A 143 14.21 -4.57 -4.89
C PHE A 143 13.44 -5.79 -4.43
N GLN A 144 13.36 -6.83 -5.25
CA GLN A 144 12.81 -8.11 -4.84
C GLN A 144 13.59 -8.65 -3.63
N GLU A 145 14.93 -8.62 -3.68
CA GLU A 145 15.78 -9.04 -2.58
C GLU A 145 15.50 -8.23 -1.30
N ARG A 146 15.45 -6.89 -1.39
CA ARG A 146 15.10 -6.03 -0.24
C ARG A 146 13.72 -6.32 0.32
N ARG A 147 12.74 -6.57 -0.54
CA ARG A 147 11.37 -6.91 -0.13
C ARG A 147 11.40 -8.23 0.65
N MET A 148 12.08 -9.25 0.13
CA MET A 148 12.21 -10.54 0.80
C MET A 148 12.94 -10.42 2.14
N ASN A 149 14.03 -9.66 2.19
CA ASN A 149 14.78 -9.42 3.42
C ASN A 149 13.95 -8.67 4.46
N ARG A 150 13.13 -7.69 4.03
CA ARG A 150 12.18 -7.02 4.93
C ARG A 150 11.13 -7.99 5.47
N MET A 151 10.57 -8.85 4.62
CA MET A 151 9.56 -9.83 5.04
C MET A 151 10.14 -10.85 6.03
N LYS A 152 11.35 -11.37 5.78
CA LYS A 152 12.07 -12.26 6.72
C LYS A 152 12.24 -11.60 8.09
N ARG A 153 12.72 -10.35 8.15
CA ARG A 153 12.87 -9.59 9.40
C ARG A 153 11.55 -9.39 10.15
N ILE A 154 10.45 -9.16 9.43
CA ILE A 154 9.12 -9.04 10.04
C ILE A 154 8.68 -10.39 10.63
N GLN A 155 8.92 -11.49 9.93
CA GLN A 155 8.61 -12.84 10.42
C GLN A 155 9.45 -13.20 11.66
N GLU A 156 10.75 -12.92 11.64
CA GLU A 156 11.65 -13.14 12.78
C GLU A 156 11.22 -12.34 14.02
N ARG A 157 10.81 -11.08 13.83
CA ARG A 157 10.26 -10.24 14.91
C ARG A 157 8.99 -10.83 15.53
N LYS A 158 8.09 -11.39 14.71
CA LYS A 158 6.88 -12.06 15.20
C LYS A 158 7.17 -13.36 15.96
N LYS A 159 8.22 -14.09 15.58
CA LYS A 159 8.63 -15.35 16.22
C LYS A 159 9.37 -15.13 17.55
N LYS A 160 10.04 -13.99 17.73
CA LYS A 160 10.78 -13.70 18.97
C LYS A 160 9.78 -13.30 20.07
N PRO A 161 9.65 -14.05 21.18
CA PRO A 161 8.76 -13.65 22.26
C PRO A 161 9.19 -12.28 22.77
N MET A 162 8.24 -11.36 22.95
CA MET A 162 8.50 -10.04 23.50
C MET A 162 9.18 -10.24 24.86
N LYS A 163 10.44 -9.83 25.01
CA LYS A 163 11.22 -10.08 26.24
C LYS A 163 10.54 -9.47 27.49
N SER A 164 9.63 -8.50 27.30
CA SER A 164 8.75 -7.95 28.34
C SER A 164 7.82 -9.00 28.94
N ASP A 165 7.24 -9.87 28.12
CA ASP A 165 6.18 -10.81 28.54
C ASP A 165 6.76 -11.96 29.35
N LYS A 166 8.02 -12.33 29.11
CA LYS A 166 8.74 -13.33 29.93
C LYS A 166 9.14 -12.77 31.29
N LYS A 167 9.56 -11.50 31.39
CA LYS A 167 9.87 -10.85 32.67
C LYS A 167 8.60 -10.63 33.50
N GLU A 168 7.49 -10.23 32.88
CA GLU A 168 6.22 -10.06 33.58
C GLU A 168 5.64 -11.39 34.09
N LYS A 169 5.73 -12.46 33.29
CA LYS A 169 5.32 -13.81 33.72
C LYS A 169 6.23 -14.40 34.80
N ALA A 170 7.54 -14.13 34.76
CA ALA A 170 8.47 -14.54 35.81
C ALA A 170 8.19 -13.79 37.13
N HIS A 171 7.96 -12.47 37.06
CA HIS A 171 7.68 -11.66 38.25
C HIS A 171 6.30 -11.93 38.86
N LYS A 172 5.30 -12.33 38.06
CA LYS A 172 4.00 -12.81 38.57
C LYS A 172 4.10 -14.20 39.21
N LYS A 173 5.01 -15.05 38.74
CA LYS A 173 5.22 -16.39 39.31
C LYS A 173 5.94 -16.34 40.65
N GLU A 174 6.89 -15.43 40.80
CA GLU A 174 7.66 -15.19 42.04
C GLU A 174 6.85 -14.51 43.16
N LYS A 175 5.72 -13.87 42.84
CA LYS A 175 4.80 -13.27 43.82
C LYS A 175 3.64 -14.19 44.23
N ALA A 176 3.55 -15.38 43.65
CA ALA A 176 2.50 -16.35 43.92
C ALA A 176 2.99 -17.57 44.74
N GLU A 177 4.28 -17.59 45.09
CA GLU A 177 4.90 -18.44 46.11
C GLU A 177 5.18 -17.60 47.36
#